data_AF-A0A5C6YL83-F1
#
_entry.id   AF-A0A5C6YL83-F1
#
_cell.length_a   1.000
_cell.length_b   1.000
_cell.length_c   1.000
_cell.angle_alpha   90.00
_cell.angle_beta   90.00
_cell.angle_gamma   90.00
#
_symmetry.space_group_name_H-M   'P 1'
#
loop_
_entity.id
_entity.type
_entity.pdbx_description
1 polymer ?
#
loop_
_entity_poly.entity_id
_entity_poly.type
_entity_poly.pdbx_seq_one_letter_code
_entity_poly.pdbx_strand_id
1 'polypeptide(L)'
;MNFEINREDIKKLMESAKKEREDLGKIIYPILDKFELEKKEILEVCQIGKFAHKIDNEIRITDKPKPPNPDFIIEYKGKLIGLEHTQILTNDASRYFKIKTLLDYAKQIFEKKYPDTNVHASISILNDEWNYKQNEKSKLAEEIADMVQLTRLEMECELPDSITLIKTSKHSQVSFSYKEKNWQAEYLSKERLEQEVQKKERKISEYKTSKTDLSEYWLVLLIGSLSSVSYELNESIDYSIQSDFERVYLMADFDAKVIRVA
;
A
#
# COMPACT_ATOMS: atom_id res chain seq x y z
N MET A 1 31.61 0.31 -22.51
CA MET A 1 30.57 -0.61 -23.02
C MET A 1 29.48 0.23 -23.66
N ASN A 2 29.33 0.17 -24.98
CA ASN A 2 28.16 0.73 -25.66
C ASN A 2 27.00 -0.26 -25.46
N PHE A 3 26.02 0.12 -24.64
CA PHE A 3 24.74 -0.58 -24.62
C PHE A 3 23.98 -0.17 -25.88
N GLU A 4 24.04 -0.97 -26.94
CA GLU A 4 23.08 -0.85 -28.04
C GLU A 4 21.73 -1.33 -27.54
N ILE A 5 20.84 -0.38 -27.23
CA ILE A 5 19.47 -0.70 -26.85
C ILE A 5 18.73 -1.14 -28.12
N ASN A 6 18.36 -2.42 -28.17
CA ASN A 6 17.62 -3.00 -29.27
C ASN A 6 16.21 -2.39 -29.38
N ARG A 7 15.95 -1.67 -30.48
CA ARG A 7 14.67 -0.99 -30.73
C ARG A 7 13.49 -1.96 -30.80
N GLU A 8 13.72 -3.19 -31.23
CA GLU A 8 12.67 -4.20 -31.32
C GLU A 8 12.23 -4.69 -29.93
N ASP A 9 13.19 -4.83 -29.00
CA ASP A 9 12.90 -5.18 -27.62
C ASP A 9 12.14 -4.05 -26.90
N ILE A 10 12.48 -2.79 -27.19
CA ILE A 10 11.70 -1.63 -26.69
C ILE A 10 10.25 -1.70 -27.18
N LYS A 11 10.01 -1.96 -28.48
CA LYS A 11 8.65 -2.05 -29.03
C LYS A 11 7.83 -3.13 -28.35
N LYS A 12 8.41 -4.32 -28.18
CA LYS A 12 7.74 -5.44 -27.47
C LYS A 12 7.39 -5.06 -26.03
N LEU A 13 8.30 -4.38 -25.32
CA LEU A 13 8.04 -3.88 -23.96
C LEU A 13 6.88 -2.88 -23.95
N MET A 14 6.85 -1.94 -24.90
CA MET A 14 5.78 -0.95 -25.01
C MET A 14 4.42 -1.59 -25.31
N GLU A 15 4.38 -2.56 -26.23
CA GLU A 15 3.15 -3.29 -26.57
C GLU A 15 2.63 -4.13 -25.39
N SER A 16 3.54 -4.83 -24.68
CA SER A 16 3.19 -5.58 -23.46
C SER A 16 2.63 -4.66 -22.38
N ALA A 17 3.29 -3.53 -22.11
CA ALA A 17 2.84 -2.57 -21.12
C ALA A 17 1.49 -1.93 -21.48
N LYS A 18 1.25 -1.67 -22.77
CA LYS A 18 -0.04 -1.17 -23.25
C LYS A 18 -1.15 -2.20 -23.01
N LYS A 19 -0.90 -3.47 -23.35
CA LYS A 19 -1.86 -4.56 -23.14
C LYS A 19 -2.16 -4.78 -21.66
N GLU A 20 -1.14 -4.84 -20.81
CA GLU A 20 -1.29 -4.96 -19.35
C GLU A 20 -2.14 -3.82 -18.79
N ARG A 21 -1.89 -2.58 -19.22
CA ARG A 21 -2.70 -1.43 -18.83
C ARG A 21 -4.17 -1.56 -19.27
N GLU A 22 -4.42 -2.00 -20.49
CA GLU A 22 -5.78 -2.22 -21.00
C GLU A 22 -6.51 -3.31 -20.23
N ASP A 23 -5.82 -4.40 -19.89
CA ASP A 23 -6.41 -5.53 -19.16
C ASP A 23 -6.69 -5.17 -17.69
N LEU A 24 -5.76 -4.48 -17.01
CA LEU A 24 -5.99 -3.91 -15.68
C LEU A 24 -7.14 -2.90 -15.68
N GLY A 25 -7.21 -2.05 -16.70
CA GLY A 25 -8.29 -1.06 -16.85
C GLY A 25 -9.68 -1.71 -16.90
N LYS A 26 -9.83 -2.85 -17.56
CA LYS A 26 -11.08 -3.62 -17.60
C LYS A 26 -11.51 -4.18 -16.23
N ILE A 27 -10.56 -4.36 -15.31
CA ILE A 27 -10.83 -4.89 -13.97
C ILE A 27 -11.10 -3.74 -12.98
N ILE A 28 -10.32 -2.66 -13.06
CA ILE A 28 -10.29 -1.59 -12.06
C ILE A 28 -11.32 -0.49 -12.36
N TYR A 29 -11.37 0.02 -13.59
CA TYR A 29 -12.20 1.19 -13.92
C TYR A 29 -13.70 1.00 -13.66
N PRO A 30 -14.31 -0.17 -13.91
CA PRO A 30 -15.73 -0.37 -13.59
C PRO A 30 -16.08 -0.07 -12.12
N ILE A 31 -15.16 -0.30 -11.19
CA ILE A 31 -15.35 0.01 -9.76
C ILE A 31 -15.10 1.49 -9.48
N LEU A 32 -14.04 2.08 -10.06
CA LEU A 32 -13.73 3.50 -9.86
C LEU A 32 -14.80 4.43 -10.44
N ASP A 33 -15.43 4.03 -11.55
CA ASP A 33 -16.48 4.81 -12.20
C ASP A 33 -17.84 4.67 -11.48
N LYS A 34 -18.07 3.54 -10.79
CA LYS A 34 -19.32 3.24 -10.08
C LYS A 34 -19.38 3.90 -8.70
N PHE A 35 -18.24 4.10 -8.04
CA PHE A 35 -18.18 4.56 -6.65
C PHE A 35 -17.29 5.78 -6.46
N GLU A 36 -17.75 6.73 -5.65
CA GLU A 36 -16.87 7.76 -5.07
C GLU A 36 -16.04 7.13 -3.96
N LEU A 37 -14.75 6.93 -4.23
CA LEU A 37 -13.80 6.25 -3.37
C LEU A 37 -12.75 7.20 -2.83
N GLU A 38 -12.43 7.06 -1.55
CA GLU A 38 -11.27 7.74 -0.97
C GLU A 38 -9.96 7.13 -1.47
N LYS A 39 -8.84 7.87 -1.32
CA LYS A 39 -7.51 7.41 -1.80
C LYS A 39 -7.13 6.01 -1.30
N LYS A 40 -7.51 5.67 -0.06
CA LYS A 40 -7.25 4.35 0.51
C LYS A 40 -8.05 3.27 -0.22
N GLU A 41 -9.34 3.49 -0.45
CA GLU A 41 -10.19 2.54 -1.17
C GLU A 41 -9.73 2.37 -2.64
N ILE A 42 -9.29 3.46 -3.29
CA ILE A 42 -8.69 3.38 -4.63
C ILE A 42 -7.45 2.48 -4.63
N LEU A 43 -6.58 2.61 -3.63
CA LEU A 43 -5.40 1.74 -3.50
C LEU A 43 -5.80 0.28 -3.35
N GLU A 44 -6.78 -0.04 -2.50
CA GLU A 44 -7.29 -1.40 -2.32
C GLU A 44 -7.83 -1.98 -3.65
N VAL A 45 -8.60 -1.20 -4.41
CA VAL A 45 -9.11 -1.62 -5.74
C VAL A 45 -7.95 -1.91 -6.70
N CYS A 46 -6.92 -1.05 -6.72
CA CYS A 46 -5.75 -1.26 -7.56
C CYS A 46 -4.98 -2.54 -7.18
N GLN A 47 -4.84 -2.80 -5.88
CA GLN A 47 -4.18 -4.00 -5.37
C GLN A 47 -4.93 -5.28 -5.76
N ILE A 48 -6.27 -5.29 -5.58
CA ILE A 48 -7.10 -6.42 -6.00
C ILE A 48 -7.15 -6.56 -7.53
N GLY A 49 -7.16 -5.45 -8.27
CA GLY A 49 -7.08 -5.49 -9.74
C GLY A 49 -5.79 -6.13 -10.23
N LYS A 50 -4.66 -5.79 -9.60
CA LYS A 50 -3.36 -6.40 -9.88
C LYS A 50 -3.33 -7.88 -9.50
N PHE A 51 -3.88 -8.25 -8.33
CA PHE A 51 -4.06 -9.64 -7.94
C PHE A 51 -4.85 -10.43 -8.98
N ALA A 52 -6.02 -9.94 -9.38
CA ALA A 52 -6.89 -10.57 -10.36
C ALA A 52 -6.16 -10.78 -11.69
N HIS A 53 -5.49 -9.75 -12.21
CA HIS A 53 -4.71 -9.82 -13.45
C HIS A 53 -3.58 -10.88 -13.38
N LYS A 54 -2.94 -11.03 -12.22
CA LYS A 54 -1.85 -12.02 -12.04
C LYS A 54 -2.33 -13.45 -11.89
N ILE A 55 -3.49 -13.66 -11.27
CA ILE A 55 -4.04 -15.01 -11.09
C ILE A 55 -4.75 -15.48 -12.35
N ASP A 56 -5.71 -14.71 -12.84
CA ASP A 56 -6.51 -15.08 -14.00
C ASP A 56 -7.26 -13.84 -14.55
N ASN A 57 -6.99 -13.52 -15.81
CA ASN A 57 -7.61 -12.39 -16.51
C ASN A 57 -9.13 -12.52 -16.71
N GLU A 58 -9.75 -13.63 -16.31
CA GLU A 58 -11.21 -13.76 -16.26
C GLU A 58 -11.82 -13.21 -14.96
N ILE A 59 -11.03 -13.02 -13.90
CA ILE A 59 -11.52 -12.49 -12.62
C ILE A 59 -11.97 -11.03 -12.81
N ARG A 60 -13.19 -10.71 -12.38
CA ARG A 60 -13.75 -9.35 -12.42
C ARG A 60 -14.18 -8.92 -11.04
N ILE A 61 -13.90 -7.68 -10.66
CA ILE A 61 -14.47 -7.08 -9.45
C ILE A 61 -15.87 -6.58 -9.81
N THR A 62 -16.89 -7.12 -9.16
CA THR A 62 -18.30 -6.78 -9.44
C THR A 62 -18.86 -5.78 -8.44
N ASP A 63 -18.36 -5.81 -7.19
CA ASP A 63 -18.83 -4.89 -6.15
C ASP A 63 -17.81 -4.64 -5.04
N LYS A 64 -17.99 -3.51 -4.34
CA LYS A 64 -17.31 -3.17 -3.08
C LYS A 64 -18.37 -2.80 -2.03
N PRO A 65 -18.86 -3.76 -1.24
CA PRO A 65 -19.98 -3.56 -0.31
C PRO A 65 -19.75 -2.42 0.69
N LYS A 66 -20.81 -1.67 1.01
CA LYS A 66 -20.83 -0.64 2.07
C LYS A 66 -22.03 -0.91 3.00
N PRO A 67 -21.83 -1.33 4.27
CA PRO A 67 -20.53 -1.60 4.92
C PRO A 67 -19.81 -2.83 4.33
N PRO A 68 -18.47 -2.91 4.44
CA PRO A 68 -17.69 -4.06 3.94
C PRO A 68 -18.10 -5.36 4.65
N ASN A 69 -18.59 -6.33 3.89
CA ASN A 69 -18.93 -7.67 4.36
C ASN A 69 -19.26 -8.61 3.16
N PRO A 70 -18.28 -9.18 2.43
CA PRO A 70 -16.82 -9.01 2.54
C PRO A 70 -16.31 -7.71 1.89
N ASP A 71 -14.98 -7.50 1.86
CA ASP A 71 -14.37 -6.28 1.33
C ASP A 71 -14.67 -6.06 -0.16
N PHE A 72 -14.69 -7.13 -0.95
CA PHE A 72 -15.01 -7.11 -2.37
C PHE A 72 -15.86 -8.31 -2.77
N ILE A 73 -16.64 -8.16 -3.84
CA ILE A 73 -17.27 -9.27 -4.54
C ILE A 73 -16.59 -9.38 -5.90
N ILE A 74 -16.14 -10.59 -6.23
CA ILE A 74 -15.57 -10.90 -7.54
C ILE A 74 -16.39 -11.95 -8.25
N GLU A 75 -16.37 -11.92 -9.58
CA GLU A 75 -16.89 -12.98 -10.44
C GLU A 75 -15.72 -13.78 -11.00
N TYR A 76 -15.81 -15.10 -10.90
CA TYR A 76 -14.85 -16.01 -11.50
C TYR A 76 -15.55 -17.29 -11.96
N LYS A 77 -15.40 -17.64 -13.24
CA LYS A 77 -16.01 -18.84 -13.85
C LYS A 77 -17.52 -18.95 -13.58
N GLY A 78 -18.23 -17.82 -13.64
CA GLY A 78 -19.68 -17.73 -13.44
C GLY A 78 -20.14 -17.85 -11.97
N LYS A 79 -19.23 -17.85 -11.00
CA LYS A 79 -19.54 -17.82 -9.57
C LYS A 79 -19.25 -16.44 -8.98
N LEU A 80 -20.09 -16.01 -8.05
CA LEU A 80 -19.81 -14.86 -7.19
C LEU A 80 -19.04 -15.34 -5.97
N ILE A 81 -17.95 -14.65 -5.69
CA ILE A 81 -16.98 -15.00 -4.65
C ILE A 81 -16.79 -13.79 -3.75
N GLY A 82 -16.89 -14.02 -2.46
CA GLY A 82 -16.54 -13.04 -1.45
C GLY A 82 -15.02 -12.96 -1.30
N LEU A 83 -14.45 -11.77 -1.35
CA LEU A 83 -13.00 -11.57 -1.25
C LEU A 83 -12.69 -10.64 -0.06
N GLU A 84 -12.00 -11.17 0.95
CA GLU A 84 -11.40 -10.38 2.02
C GLU A 84 -9.96 -10.00 1.63
N HIS A 85 -9.59 -8.78 1.95
CA HIS A 85 -8.30 -8.19 1.63
C HIS A 85 -7.63 -7.67 2.90
N THR A 86 -6.37 -8.04 3.13
CA THR A 86 -5.65 -7.56 4.31
C THR A 86 -4.17 -7.38 4.07
N GLN A 87 -3.59 -6.34 4.66
CA GLN A 87 -2.14 -6.13 4.65
C GLN A 87 -1.53 -6.76 5.90
N ILE A 88 -0.44 -7.52 5.74
CA ILE A 88 0.38 -8.00 6.85
C ILE A 88 1.50 -6.98 7.09
N LEU A 89 1.54 -6.47 8.31
CA LEU A 89 2.51 -5.48 8.74
C LEU A 89 3.41 -6.03 9.84
N THR A 90 4.63 -5.51 9.91
CA THR A 90 5.58 -5.82 10.99
C THR A 90 5.09 -5.27 12.33
N ASN A 91 5.63 -5.80 13.43
CA ASN A 91 5.24 -5.38 14.78
C ASN A 91 5.52 -3.89 15.04
N ASP A 92 6.54 -3.33 14.40
CA ASP A 92 6.95 -1.93 14.55
C ASP A 92 6.18 -0.95 13.66
N ALA A 93 5.14 -1.42 12.96
CA ALA A 93 4.36 -0.59 12.05
C ALA A 93 3.77 0.66 12.71
N SER A 94 3.39 0.56 13.98
CA SER A 94 2.84 1.68 14.75
C SER A 94 3.81 2.87 14.85
N ARG A 95 5.12 2.61 15.04
CA ARG A 95 6.18 3.62 15.12
C ARG A 95 6.31 4.37 13.81
N TYR A 96 6.39 3.64 12.70
CA TYR A 96 6.47 4.22 11.36
C TYR A 96 5.24 5.08 11.05
N PHE A 97 4.02 4.56 11.27
CA PHE A 97 2.80 5.30 10.95
C PHE A 97 2.64 6.54 11.81
N LYS A 98 3.14 6.54 13.04
CA LYS A 98 3.17 7.74 13.88
C LYS A 98 3.96 8.86 13.21
N ILE A 99 5.17 8.57 12.73
CA ILE A 99 6.00 9.54 12.00
C ILE A 99 5.33 9.93 10.68
N LYS A 100 4.90 8.95 9.88
CA LYS A 100 4.29 9.19 8.57
C LYS A 100 3.05 10.08 8.66
N THR A 101 2.19 9.82 9.65
CA THR A 101 0.98 10.60 9.91
C THR A 101 1.28 12.03 10.40
N LEU A 102 2.41 12.24 11.08
CA LEU A 102 2.89 13.59 11.43
C LEU A 102 3.34 14.33 10.17
N LEU A 103 4.17 13.69 9.33
CA LEU A 103 4.69 14.31 8.10
C LEU A 103 3.58 14.59 7.08
N ASP A 104 2.60 13.70 6.95
CA ASP A 104 1.44 13.93 6.08
C ASP A 104 0.59 15.10 6.57
N TYR A 105 0.50 15.30 7.88
CA TYR A 105 -0.18 16.47 8.45
C TYR A 105 0.63 17.75 8.24
N ALA A 106 1.95 17.71 8.45
CA ALA A 106 2.85 18.82 8.15
C ALA A 106 2.77 19.23 6.67
N LYS A 107 2.68 18.25 5.77
CA LYS A 107 2.47 18.46 4.33
C LYS A 107 1.19 19.25 4.04
N GLN A 108 0.07 18.87 4.67
CA GLN A 108 -1.20 19.59 4.51
C GLN A 108 -1.12 21.02 5.05
N ILE A 109 -0.42 21.24 6.16
CA ILE A 109 -0.19 22.58 6.71
C ILE A 109 0.68 23.41 5.75
N PHE A 110 1.74 22.81 5.20
CA PHE A 110 2.59 23.45 4.19
C PHE A 110 1.79 23.90 2.97
N GLU A 111 0.96 23.02 2.40
CA GLU A 111 0.09 23.33 1.25
C GLU A 111 -0.85 24.52 1.54
N LYS A 112 -1.34 24.64 2.79
CA LYS A 112 -2.21 25.76 3.20
C LYS A 112 -1.44 27.06 3.43
N LYS A 113 -0.26 26.98 4.05
CA LYS A 113 0.55 28.15 4.43
C LYS A 113 1.33 28.73 3.26
N TYR A 114 1.72 27.89 2.30
CA TYR A 114 2.53 28.23 1.14
C TYR A 114 1.89 27.72 -0.17
N PRO A 115 0.70 28.21 -0.55
CA PRO A 115 -0.14 27.64 -1.61
C PRO A 115 0.51 27.63 -3.00
N ASP A 116 1.39 28.60 -3.30
CA ASP A 116 2.06 28.71 -4.60
C ASP A 116 3.43 28.01 -4.64
N THR A 117 3.73 27.18 -3.62
CA THR A 117 5.04 26.55 -3.48
C THR A 117 4.93 25.04 -3.62
N ASN A 118 5.54 24.50 -4.67
CA ASN A 118 5.75 23.06 -4.82
C ASN A 118 7.16 22.66 -4.37
N VAL A 119 7.24 21.56 -3.62
CA VAL A 119 8.51 21.05 -3.08
C VAL A 119 8.40 19.55 -2.82
N HIS A 120 9.49 18.84 -3.09
CA HIS A 120 9.71 17.53 -2.49
C HIS A 120 10.64 17.69 -1.30
N ALA A 121 10.19 17.28 -0.12
CA ALA A 121 10.97 17.28 1.11
C ALA A 121 11.20 15.84 1.58
N SER A 122 12.46 15.44 1.69
CA SER A 122 12.88 14.18 2.28
C SER A 122 13.37 14.43 3.70
N ILE A 123 12.71 13.80 4.68
CA ILE A 123 12.88 14.08 6.11
C ILE A 123 13.38 12.80 6.81
N SER A 124 14.50 12.90 7.53
CA SER A 124 15.07 11.80 8.31
C SER A 124 14.92 12.07 9.81
N ILE A 125 14.44 11.06 10.54
CA ILE A 125 14.20 11.11 11.98
C ILE A 125 15.34 10.40 12.71
N LEU A 126 15.72 10.90 13.89
CA LEU A 126 16.74 10.28 14.72
C LEU A 126 16.28 8.86 15.11
N ASN A 127 17.12 7.86 14.82
CA ASN A 127 16.88 6.44 15.10
C ASN A 127 15.56 5.86 14.57
N ASP A 128 14.94 6.54 13.59
CA ASP A 128 13.61 6.20 13.07
C ASP A 128 12.50 6.19 14.16
N GLU A 129 12.67 6.97 15.24
CA GLU A 129 11.73 7.05 16.36
C GLU A 129 11.33 8.48 16.67
N TRP A 130 10.02 8.73 16.83
CA TRP A 130 9.52 10.02 17.31
C TRP A 130 8.36 9.85 18.29
N ASN A 131 8.67 10.01 19.57
CA ASN A 131 7.69 9.92 20.64
C ASN A 131 7.12 11.30 20.99
N TYR A 132 6.12 11.74 20.22
CA TYR A 132 5.31 12.91 20.55
C TYR A 132 3.93 12.52 21.11
N LYS A 133 3.30 13.41 21.87
CA LYS A 133 1.92 13.29 22.36
C LYS A 133 0.92 13.85 21.35
N GLN A 134 -0.29 13.31 21.32
CA GLN A 134 -1.28 13.71 20.31
C GLN A 134 -1.61 15.21 20.31
N ASN A 135 -1.59 15.86 21.46
CA ASN A 135 -1.80 17.31 21.60
C ASN A 135 -0.61 18.15 21.07
N GLU A 136 0.57 17.57 20.93
CA GLU A 136 1.76 18.24 20.37
C GLU A 136 1.79 18.17 18.84
N LYS A 137 1.04 17.23 18.24
CA LYS A 137 1.06 16.93 16.80
C LYS A 137 0.90 18.17 15.92
N SER A 138 -0.03 19.08 16.27
CA SER A 138 -0.29 20.27 15.45
C SER A 138 0.87 21.25 15.45
N LYS A 139 1.41 21.55 16.64
CA LYS A 139 2.58 22.43 16.78
C LYS A 139 3.79 21.85 16.03
N LEU A 140 4.07 20.57 16.21
CA LEU A 140 5.17 19.89 15.51
C LEU A 140 4.99 19.92 13.99
N ALA A 141 3.76 19.71 13.50
CA ALA A 141 3.48 19.73 12.07
C ALA A 141 3.68 21.13 11.45
N GLU A 142 3.31 22.19 12.19
CA GLU A 142 3.58 23.58 11.79
C GLU A 142 5.08 23.88 11.75
N GLU A 143 5.81 23.49 12.79
CA GLU A 143 7.27 23.64 12.84
C GLU A 143 7.93 22.93 11.66
N ILE A 144 7.55 21.68 11.37
CA ILE A 144 8.08 20.93 10.23
C ILE A 144 7.79 21.64 8.90
N ALA A 145 6.58 22.16 8.70
CA ALA A 145 6.24 22.89 7.48
C ALA A 145 7.14 24.13 7.30
N ASP A 146 7.39 24.88 8.37
CA ASP A 146 8.24 26.07 8.33
C ASP A 146 9.71 25.71 8.09
N MET A 147 10.22 24.66 8.75
CA MET A 147 11.58 24.17 8.51
C MET A 147 11.80 23.73 7.06
N VAL A 148 10.81 23.08 6.44
CA VAL A 148 10.87 22.72 5.01
C VAL A 148 10.95 23.98 4.14
N GLN A 149 10.17 25.02 4.45
CA GLN A 149 10.21 26.28 3.70
C GLN A 149 11.57 26.98 3.85
N LEU A 150 12.11 27.07 5.06
CA LEU A 150 13.42 27.65 5.32
C LEU A 150 14.53 26.88 4.60
N THR A 151 14.50 25.55 4.67
CA THR A 151 15.44 24.68 3.97
C THR A 151 15.37 24.88 2.45
N ARG A 152 14.16 25.02 1.88
CA ARG A 152 13.95 25.29 0.44
C ARG A 152 14.50 26.65 0.00
N LEU A 153 14.46 27.64 0.89
CA LEU A 153 15.00 28.99 0.65
C LEU A 153 16.51 29.08 0.94
N GLU A 154 17.16 27.96 1.27
CA GLU A 154 18.58 27.91 1.64
C GLU A 154 18.92 28.82 2.84
N MET A 155 17.94 28.99 3.75
CA MET A 155 18.11 29.74 4.98
C MET A 155 18.60 28.83 6.11
N GLU A 156 19.35 29.39 7.06
CA GLU A 156 19.72 28.69 8.29
C GLU A 156 18.46 28.30 9.07
N CYS A 157 18.45 27.05 9.55
CA CYS A 157 17.34 26.47 10.29
C CYS A 157 17.91 25.55 11.36
N GLU A 158 17.57 25.81 12.62
CA GLU A 158 17.88 24.87 13.70
C GLU A 158 16.88 23.71 13.63
N LEU A 159 17.39 22.50 13.42
CA LEU A 159 16.57 21.30 13.43
C LEU A 159 16.34 20.85 14.89
N PRO A 160 15.13 20.42 15.26
CA PRO A 160 14.89 19.83 16.57
C PRO A 160 15.65 18.52 16.70
N ASP A 161 15.97 18.12 17.93
CA ASP A 161 16.75 16.90 18.25
C ASP A 161 16.21 15.62 17.59
N SER A 162 14.89 15.59 17.31
CA SER A 162 14.24 14.44 16.66
C SER A 162 14.45 14.37 15.15
N ILE A 163 14.79 15.48 14.47
CA ILE A 163 15.02 15.52 13.02
C ILE A 163 16.52 15.61 12.75
N THR A 164 17.04 14.67 11.98
CA THR A 164 18.47 14.63 11.62
C THR A 164 18.79 15.29 10.30
N LEU A 165 17.82 15.33 9.37
CA LEU A 165 18.02 15.93 8.05
C LEU A 165 16.68 16.30 7.43
N ILE A 166 16.63 17.47 6.79
CA ILE A 166 15.62 17.83 5.80
C ILE A 166 16.36 18.16 4.51
N LYS A 167 15.97 17.50 3.41
CA LYS A 167 16.50 17.80 2.07
C LYS A 167 15.35 18.15 1.15
N THR A 168 15.44 19.29 0.48
CA THR A 168 14.39 19.76 -0.43
C THR A 168 14.85 19.71 -1.88
N SER A 169 13.91 19.52 -2.80
CA SER A 169 14.13 19.65 -4.24
C SER A 169 12.88 20.21 -4.94
N LYS A 170 13.08 20.78 -6.13
CA LYS A 170 11.98 21.23 -6.97
C LYS A 170 11.13 20.02 -7.39
N HIS A 171 9.82 20.17 -7.33
CA HIS A 171 8.86 19.14 -7.69
C HIS A 171 7.60 19.77 -8.28
N SER A 172 6.78 19.00 -9.00
CA SER A 172 5.53 19.49 -9.59
C SER A 172 4.38 19.61 -8.58
N GLN A 173 4.56 19.05 -7.39
CA GLN A 173 3.56 18.96 -6.32
C GLN A 173 4.26 19.04 -4.96
N VAL A 174 3.51 19.38 -3.91
CA VAL A 174 4.00 19.25 -2.53
C VAL A 174 4.03 17.77 -2.10
N SER A 175 5.21 17.30 -1.71
CA SER A 175 5.47 15.92 -1.34
C SER A 175 6.44 15.84 -0.17
N PHE A 176 6.00 15.28 0.96
CA PHE A 176 6.87 15.02 2.11
C PHE A 176 7.08 13.51 2.22
N SER A 177 8.34 13.07 2.16
CA SER A 177 8.74 11.68 2.28
C SER A 177 9.51 11.45 3.58
N TYR A 178 9.20 10.32 4.22
CA TYR A 178 9.97 9.82 5.35
C TYR A 178 11.14 9.00 4.80
N LYS A 179 12.37 9.40 5.15
CA LYS A 179 13.58 8.68 4.78
C LYS A 179 14.09 7.88 5.97
N GLU A 180 13.63 6.63 6.03
CA GLU A 180 14.06 5.62 7.00
C GLU A 180 15.54 5.29 6.85
N LYS A 181 16.23 5.04 7.97
CA LYS A 181 17.59 4.47 7.95
C LYS A 181 17.54 2.95 7.88
N ASN A 182 16.63 2.32 8.62
CA ASN A 182 16.51 0.86 8.72
C ASN A 182 15.36 0.33 7.83
N TRP A 183 15.49 0.50 6.51
CA TRP A 183 14.45 0.11 5.57
C TRP A 183 14.41 -1.40 5.26
N GLN A 184 15.41 -2.18 5.69
CA GLN A 184 15.47 -3.62 5.41
C GLN A 184 14.25 -4.33 5.98
N ALA A 185 13.42 -4.85 5.08
CA ALA A 185 12.22 -5.57 5.45
C ALA A 185 12.59 -6.94 6.02
N GLU A 186 11.90 -7.34 7.08
CA GLU A 186 12.00 -8.70 7.60
C GLU A 186 11.33 -9.69 6.63
N TYR A 187 11.78 -10.94 6.61
CA TYR A 187 11.05 -11.98 5.89
C TYR A 187 9.78 -12.37 6.65
N LEU A 188 8.68 -12.56 5.92
CA LEU A 188 7.44 -13.08 6.53
C LEU A 188 7.67 -14.50 7.04
N SER A 189 7.39 -14.76 8.32
CA SER A 189 7.39 -16.12 8.87
C SER A 189 6.07 -16.84 8.60
N LYS A 190 6.10 -18.18 8.60
CA LYS A 190 4.89 -18.99 8.43
C LYS A 190 3.91 -18.79 9.59
N GLU A 191 4.42 -18.72 10.81
CA GLU A 191 3.62 -18.52 12.03
C GLU A 191 2.90 -17.17 11.98
N ARG A 192 3.56 -16.13 11.48
CA ARG A 192 2.96 -14.81 11.30
C ARG A 192 1.83 -14.85 10.28
N LEU A 193 2.01 -15.56 9.16
CA LEU A 193 0.98 -15.76 8.15
C LEU A 193 -0.25 -16.50 8.73
N GLU A 194 -0.03 -17.61 9.42
CA GLU A 194 -1.09 -18.42 10.05
C GLU A 194 -1.91 -17.59 11.05
N GLN A 195 -1.25 -16.77 11.87
CA GLN A 195 -1.92 -15.88 12.82
C GLN A 195 -2.84 -14.86 12.14
N GLU A 196 -2.42 -14.30 11.00
CA GLU A 196 -3.25 -13.33 10.26
C GLU A 196 -4.44 -14.01 9.59
N VAL A 197 -4.27 -15.22 9.06
CA VAL A 197 -5.35 -16.02 8.46
C VAL A 197 -6.39 -16.37 9.52
N GLN A 198 -5.97 -16.92 10.67
CA GLN A 198 -6.86 -17.29 11.78
C GLN A 198 -7.68 -16.11 12.32
N LYS A 199 -7.13 -14.89 12.30
CA LYS A 199 -7.89 -13.68 12.68
C LYS A 199 -9.03 -13.40 11.72
N LYS A 200 -8.83 -13.66 10.42
CA LYS A 200 -9.80 -13.40 9.36
C LYS A 200 -10.86 -14.47 9.24
N GLU A 201 -10.53 -15.73 9.53
CA GLU A 201 -11.50 -16.84 9.52
C GLU A 201 -12.69 -16.61 10.45
N ARG A 202 -12.48 -15.87 11.54
CA ARG A 202 -13.56 -15.48 12.48
C ARG A 202 -14.68 -14.69 11.81
N LYS A 203 -14.41 -14.02 10.68
CA LYS A 203 -15.40 -13.25 9.91
C LYS A 203 -16.19 -14.10 8.91
N ILE A 204 -15.78 -15.33 8.62
CA ILE A 204 -16.45 -16.18 7.63
C ILE A 204 -17.92 -16.44 8.01
N SER A 205 -18.19 -16.63 9.29
CA SER A 205 -19.55 -16.81 9.81
C SER A 205 -20.41 -15.56 9.57
N GLU A 206 -19.82 -14.37 9.65
CA GLU A 206 -20.51 -13.10 9.38
C GLU A 206 -20.86 -12.95 7.90
N TYR A 207 -19.96 -13.36 6.99
CA TYR A 207 -20.23 -13.30 5.55
C TYR A 207 -21.40 -14.20 5.13
N LYS A 208 -21.50 -15.40 5.73
CA LYS A 208 -22.58 -16.37 5.44
C LYS A 208 -23.97 -15.90 5.83
N THR A 209 -24.07 -14.86 6.67
CA THR A 209 -25.35 -14.24 7.03
C THR A 209 -25.77 -13.11 6.08
N SER A 210 -24.90 -12.74 5.13
CA SER A 210 -25.19 -11.69 4.15
C SER A 210 -26.26 -12.14 3.14
N LYS A 211 -26.99 -11.18 2.56
CA LYS A 211 -28.10 -11.43 1.61
C LYS A 211 -27.62 -11.90 0.23
N THR A 212 -26.32 -11.83 -0.04
CA THR A 212 -25.75 -12.17 -1.34
C THR A 212 -25.36 -13.64 -1.34
N ASP A 213 -25.87 -14.40 -2.31
CA ASP A 213 -25.54 -15.82 -2.47
C ASP A 213 -24.12 -15.97 -3.03
N LEU A 214 -23.14 -15.98 -2.14
CA LEU A 214 -21.72 -16.14 -2.45
C LEU A 214 -21.34 -17.62 -2.41
N SER A 215 -20.73 -18.10 -3.49
CA SER A 215 -20.38 -19.52 -3.64
C SER A 215 -19.13 -19.92 -2.86
N GLU A 216 -18.17 -19.00 -2.73
CA GLU A 216 -16.85 -19.22 -2.12
C GLU A 216 -16.40 -17.93 -1.42
N TYR A 217 -15.48 -18.08 -0.47
CA TYR A 217 -14.79 -16.99 0.22
C TYR A 217 -13.29 -17.14 0.05
N TRP A 218 -12.66 -16.11 -0.50
CA TRP A 218 -11.22 -16.07 -0.71
C TRP A 218 -10.60 -15.00 0.19
N LEU A 219 -9.34 -15.22 0.55
CA LEU A 219 -8.52 -14.28 1.31
C LEU A 219 -7.27 -13.90 0.52
N VAL A 220 -6.99 -12.60 0.42
CA VAL A 220 -5.76 -12.06 -0.13
C VAL A 220 -4.99 -11.32 0.95
N LEU A 221 -3.79 -11.80 1.25
CA LEU A 221 -2.84 -11.21 2.18
C LEU A 221 -1.76 -10.47 1.39
N LEU A 222 -1.53 -9.20 1.70
CA LEU A 222 -0.53 -8.37 1.05
C LEU A 222 0.70 -8.16 1.93
N ILE A 223 1.87 -8.33 1.32
CA ILE A 223 3.19 -7.91 1.80
C ILE A 223 3.91 -7.12 0.71
N GLY A 224 5.14 -6.66 0.95
CA GLY A 224 5.92 -5.87 -0.01
C GLY A 224 5.50 -4.40 -0.10
N SER A 225 6.29 -3.51 0.50
CA SER A 225 6.21 -2.06 0.32
C SER A 225 7.62 -1.44 0.41
N LEU A 226 7.79 -0.19 0.00
CA LEU A 226 9.05 0.55 0.13
C LEU A 226 9.29 1.10 1.56
N SER A 227 8.93 0.35 2.60
CA SER A 227 9.08 0.77 4.00
C SER A 227 9.32 -0.41 4.94
N SER A 228 9.92 -0.12 6.10
CA SER A 228 10.25 -1.14 7.13
C SER A 228 9.05 -1.86 7.73
N VAL A 229 7.83 -1.36 7.46
CA VAL A 229 6.60 -1.93 8.03
C VAL A 229 6.05 -3.12 7.25
N SER A 230 6.69 -3.47 6.14
CA SER A 230 6.26 -4.58 5.30
C SER A 230 7.25 -5.73 5.39
N TYR A 231 6.75 -6.93 5.07
CA TYR A 231 7.56 -8.12 4.96
C TYR A 231 8.02 -8.35 3.52
N GLU A 232 9.15 -9.03 3.37
CA GLU A 232 9.59 -9.64 2.13
C GLU A 232 9.18 -11.12 2.07
N LEU A 233 8.97 -11.63 0.86
CA LEU A 233 8.69 -13.04 0.65
C LEU A 233 10.01 -13.82 0.67
N ASN A 234 10.11 -14.85 1.51
CA ASN A 234 11.24 -15.77 1.47
C ASN A 234 10.90 -16.99 0.60
N GLU A 235 11.50 -17.10 -0.58
CA GLU A 235 11.23 -18.21 -1.51
C GLU A 235 11.66 -19.58 -0.99
N SER A 236 12.46 -19.63 0.08
CA SER A 236 12.91 -20.89 0.71
C SER A 236 11.92 -21.41 1.77
N ILE A 237 10.88 -20.66 2.13
CA ILE A 237 9.86 -21.06 3.12
C ILE A 237 8.64 -21.63 2.41
N ASP A 238 8.15 -22.78 2.89
CA ASP A 238 6.85 -23.31 2.50
C ASP A 238 5.73 -22.64 3.31
N TYR A 239 5.02 -21.71 2.66
CA TYR A 239 3.90 -20.98 3.22
C TYR A 239 2.57 -21.75 3.19
N SER A 240 2.54 -23.03 2.81
CA SER A 240 1.30 -23.82 2.79
C SER A 240 0.66 -23.93 4.17
N ILE A 241 -0.62 -23.58 4.29
CA ILE A 241 -1.41 -23.58 5.52
C ILE A 241 -2.75 -24.28 5.32
N GLN A 242 -3.41 -24.66 6.41
CA GLN A 242 -4.83 -25.01 6.38
C GLN A 242 -5.66 -23.76 6.63
N SER A 243 -6.78 -23.63 5.93
CA SER A 243 -7.70 -22.53 6.15
C SER A 243 -9.16 -22.92 5.90
N ASP A 244 -10.06 -22.23 6.59
CA ASP A 244 -11.50 -22.29 6.35
C ASP A 244 -11.95 -21.51 5.11
N PHE A 245 -11.09 -20.62 4.57
CA PHE A 245 -11.30 -20.02 3.26
C PHE A 245 -11.03 -21.04 2.15
N GLU A 246 -11.86 -21.06 1.10
CA GLU A 246 -11.67 -21.99 -0.02
C GLU A 246 -10.35 -21.73 -0.77
N ARG A 247 -9.86 -20.48 -0.75
CA ARG A 247 -8.55 -20.10 -1.28
C ARG A 247 -7.91 -18.99 -0.46
N VAL A 248 -6.62 -19.15 -0.19
CA VAL A 248 -5.81 -18.10 0.43
C VAL A 248 -4.61 -17.79 -0.45
N TYR A 249 -4.41 -16.51 -0.72
CA TYR A 249 -3.31 -16.00 -1.53
C TYR A 249 -2.43 -15.06 -0.72
N LEU A 250 -1.12 -15.20 -0.88
CA LEU A 250 -0.13 -14.25 -0.41
C LEU A 250 0.47 -13.52 -1.61
N MET A 251 0.37 -12.20 -1.62
CA MET A 251 0.87 -11.35 -2.68
C MET A 251 1.93 -10.38 -2.15
N ALA A 252 3.13 -10.45 -2.72
CA ALA A 252 4.13 -9.42 -2.59
C ALA A 252 3.78 -8.31 -3.60
N ASP A 253 3.16 -7.24 -3.11
CA ASP A 253 2.64 -6.17 -3.94
C ASP A 253 3.77 -5.53 -4.75
N PHE A 254 4.88 -5.13 -4.13
CA PHE A 254 5.97 -4.49 -4.88
C PHE A 254 6.49 -5.34 -6.06
N ASP A 255 6.76 -6.63 -5.85
CA ASP A 255 7.29 -7.55 -6.87
C ASP A 255 6.21 -8.15 -7.78
N ALA A 256 4.94 -7.85 -7.50
CA ALA A 256 3.77 -8.42 -8.17
C ALA A 256 3.75 -9.96 -8.20
N LYS A 257 4.37 -10.61 -7.20
CA LYS A 257 4.41 -12.06 -7.05
C LYS A 257 3.22 -12.50 -6.21
N VAL A 258 2.48 -13.49 -6.70
CA VAL A 258 1.33 -14.07 -5.99
C VAL A 258 1.56 -15.57 -5.84
N ILE A 259 1.40 -16.08 -4.63
CA ILE A 259 1.41 -17.52 -4.34
C ILE A 259 0.11 -17.91 -3.66
N ARG A 260 -0.37 -19.13 -3.96
CA ARG A 260 -1.48 -19.74 -3.24
C ARG A 260 -0.92 -20.50 -2.04
N VAL A 261 -1.50 -20.28 -0.86
CA VAL A 261 -1.05 -20.86 0.40
C VAL A 261 -2.08 -21.81 1.03
N ALA A 262 -3.34 -21.74 0.63
CA ALA A 262 -4.39 -22.75 0.90
C ALA A 262 -5.32 -22.87 -0.31
#